data_AF-A0A6I9MQF1-F1
#
_entry.id   AF-A0A6I9MQF1-F1
#
_cell.length_a   1.000
_cell.length_b   1.000
_cell.length_c   1.000
_cell.angle_alpha   90.00
_cell.angle_beta   90.00
_cell.angle_gamma   90.00
#
_symmetry.space_group_name_H-M   'P 1'
#
loop_
_entity.id
_entity.type
_entity.pdbx_description
1 polymer ?
#
loop_
_entity_poly.entity_id
_entity_poly.type
_entity_poly.pdbx_seq_one_letter_code
_entity_poly.pdbx_strand_id
1 'polypeptide(L)'
;MVRFWSIEEKAPQAIGSLSNGLCCAFSAEGSVLATGTRGSSVLFWECPRSVASLQHMCRMSIRRLTTTQQVETLAIPTPLRDYLTYKII
;
A
#
# COMPACT_ATOMS: atom_id res chain seq x y z
N MET A 1 17.43 -9.98 6.45
CA MET A 1 16.44 -9.40 7.38
C MET A 1 15.35 -8.73 6.56
N VAL A 2 14.10 -8.78 7.02
CA VAL A 2 12.97 -8.06 6.42
C VAL A 2 12.61 -6.87 7.31
N ARG A 3 12.26 -5.73 6.73
CA ARG A 3 11.79 -4.55 7.45
C ARG A 3 10.53 -4.01 6.77
N PHE A 4 9.53 -3.71 7.58
CA PHE A 4 8.32 -3.01 7.15
C PHE A 4 8.44 -1.53 7.53
N TRP A 5 8.19 -0.65 6.56
CA TRP A 5 8.30 0.79 6.73
C TRP A 5 6.98 1.47 6.38
N SER A 6 6.64 2.48 7.18
CA SER A 6 5.67 3.52 6.78
C SER A 6 6.46 4.74 6.33
N ILE A 7 5.95 5.44 5.30
CA ILE A 7 6.54 6.70 4.82
C ILE A 7 6.44 7.80 5.90
N GLU A 8 5.44 7.70 6.78
CA GLU A 8 5.18 8.67 7.85
C GLU A 8 6.12 8.50 9.05
N GLU A 9 6.77 7.34 9.18
CA GLU A 9 7.54 6.96 10.35
C GLU A 9 9.05 7.02 10.09
N LYS A 10 9.82 7.48 11.08
CA LYS A 10 11.30 7.52 10.99
C LYS A 10 11.96 6.18 11.33
N ALA A 11 11.19 5.20 11.79
CA ALA A 11 11.65 3.88 12.21
C ALA A 11 10.80 2.79 11.56
N PRO A 12 11.34 1.56 11.38
CA PRO A 12 10.56 0.46 10.83
C PRO A 12 9.44 0.06 11.79
N GLN A 13 8.25 -0.19 11.24
CA GLN A 13 7.09 -0.65 11.99
C GLN A 13 7.26 -2.08 12.50
N ALA A 14 8.01 -2.91 11.76
CA ALA A 14 8.36 -4.26 12.15
C ALA A 14 9.66 -4.70 11.50
N ILE A 15 10.38 -5.60 12.19
CA ILE A 15 11.63 -6.19 11.73
C ILE A 15 11.54 -7.71 11.91
N GLY A 16 11.81 -8.46 10.85
CA GLY A 16 11.78 -9.92 10.84
C GLY A 16 13.14 -10.52 10.47
N SER A 17 13.59 -11.52 11.24
CA SER A 17 14.83 -12.24 10.99
C SER A 17 14.72 -13.11 9.73
N LEU A 18 15.48 -12.74 8.70
CA LEU A 18 15.55 -13.48 7.43
C LEU A 18 17.02 -13.66 7.05
N SER A 19 17.49 -14.89 6.96
CA SER A 19 18.82 -15.23 6.47
C SER A 19 18.77 -15.52 4.96
N ASN A 20 19.80 -15.09 4.22
CA ASN A 20 19.96 -15.41 2.80
C ASN A 20 18.72 -15.16 1.92
N GLY A 21 17.99 -14.07 2.17
CA GLY A 21 16.85 -13.65 1.34
C GLY A 21 17.32 -13.21 -0.05
N LEU A 22 16.61 -13.64 -1.09
CA LEU A 22 16.95 -13.38 -2.50
C LEU A 22 15.86 -12.59 -3.24
N CYS A 23 14.60 -12.81 -2.89
CA CYS A 23 13.46 -12.15 -3.53
C CYS A 23 12.32 -11.95 -2.55
N CYS A 24 11.42 -11.03 -2.87
CA CYS A 24 10.18 -10.81 -2.14
C CYS A 24 9.05 -10.34 -3.05
N ALA A 25 7.81 -10.63 -2.69
CA ALA A 25 6.61 -10.22 -3.40
C ALA A 25 5.44 -10.01 -2.43
N PHE A 26 4.75 -8.87 -2.54
CA PHE A 26 3.53 -8.62 -1.78
C PHE A 26 2.33 -9.31 -2.42
N SER A 27 1.40 -9.74 -1.57
CA SER A 27 0.02 -10.06 -1.96
C SER A 27 -0.67 -8.84 -2.60
N ALA A 28 -1.70 -9.08 -3.42
CA ALA A 28 -2.42 -8.01 -4.12
C ALA A 28 -3.12 -7.04 -3.15
N GLU A 29 -3.63 -7.55 -2.01
CA GLU A 29 -4.16 -6.72 -0.93
C GLU A 29 -3.09 -6.07 -0.03
N GLY A 30 -1.81 -6.47 -0.16
CA GLY A 30 -0.70 -5.94 0.66
C GLY A 30 -0.66 -6.44 2.11
N SER A 31 -1.47 -7.45 2.46
CA SER A 31 -1.57 -8.01 3.81
C SER A 31 -0.43 -8.97 4.17
N VAL A 32 0.12 -9.65 3.16
CA VAL A 32 1.18 -10.64 3.29
C VAL A 32 2.33 -10.34 2.33
N LEU A 33 3.56 -10.52 2.81
CA LEU A 33 4.79 -10.53 2.02
C LEU A 33 5.34 -11.95 1.95
N ALA A 34 5.57 -12.47 0.74
CA ALA A 34 6.33 -13.69 0.53
C ALA A 34 7.81 -13.35 0.33
N THR A 35 8.71 -14.13 0.92
CA THR A 35 10.16 -13.99 0.73
C THR A 35 10.81 -15.33 0.38
N GLY A 36 11.58 -15.37 -0.69
CA GLY A 36 12.37 -16.53 -1.09
C GLY A 36 13.79 -16.48 -0.53
N THR A 37 14.29 -17.62 -0.07
CA THR A 37 15.64 -17.77 0.48
C THR A 37 16.50 -18.67 -0.39
N ARG A 38 17.83 -18.54 -0.28
CA ARG A 38 18.79 -19.47 -0.92
C ARG A 38 18.65 -20.92 -0.42
N GLY A 39 18.11 -21.14 0.78
CA GLY A 39 17.91 -22.47 1.37
C GLY A 39 16.64 -23.18 0.91
N SER A 40 16.15 -22.86 -0.30
CA SER A 40 14.94 -23.42 -0.91
C SER A 40 13.64 -23.22 -0.12
N SER A 41 13.65 -22.35 0.89
CA SER A 41 12.49 -22.06 1.73
C SER A 41 11.84 -20.75 1.33
N VAL A 42 10.50 -20.72 1.38
CA VAL A 42 9.69 -19.52 1.26
C VAL A 42 9.08 -19.21 2.62
N LEU A 43 9.26 -17.99 3.08
CA LEU A 43 8.67 -17.48 4.32
C LEU A 43 7.58 -16.47 4.01
N PHE A 44 6.51 -16.50 4.79
CA PHE A 44 5.40 -15.57 4.69
C PHE A 44 5.39 -14.69 5.93
N TRP A 45 5.18 -13.39 5.71
CA TRP A 45 5.16 -12.38 6.75
C TRP A 45 3.81 -11.68 6.72
N GLU A 46 3.08 -11.71 7.83
CA GLU A 46 1.92 -10.82 8.01
C GLU A 46 2.45 -9.38 8.11
N CYS A 47 1.92 -8.50 7.27
CA CYS A 47 2.30 -7.10 7.26
C CYS A 47 1.65 -6.40 8.45
N PRO A 48 2.32 -5.42 9.09
CA PRO A 48 1.69 -4.62 10.13
C PRO A 48 0.37 -4.04 9.64
N ARG A 49 -0.72 -4.33 10.37
CA ARG A 49 -2.04 -3.80 10.03
C ARG A 49 -2.06 -2.29 10.26
N SER A 50 -1.97 -1.54 9.17
CA SER A 50 -2.28 -0.11 9.15
C SER A 50 -3.65 0.07 8.51
N VAL A 51 -4.60 0.61 9.27
CA VAL A 51 -5.92 0.96 8.73
C VAL A 51 -5.77 2.30 8.05
N ALA A 52 -5.83 2.30 6.72
CA ALA A 52 -5.84 3.54 5.95
C ALA A 52 -7.04 4.41 6.38
N SER A 53 -6.88 5.73 6.32
CA SER A 53 -7.99 6.64 6.64
C SER A 53 -9.21 6.35 5.78
N LEU A 54 -10.42 6.57 6.32
CA LEU A 54 -11.66 6.40 5.56
C LEU A 54 -11.63 7.19 4.25
N GLN A 55 -11.06 8.40 4.29
CA GLN A 55 -10.86 9.25 3.12
C GLN A 55 -10.03 8.55 2.03
N HIS A 56 -8.91 7.92 2.41
CA HIS A 56 -8.06 7.16 1.49
C HIS A 56 -8.80 5.94 0.93
N MET A 57 -9.50 5.18 1.78
CA MET A 57 -10.27 4.01 1.35
C MET A 57 -11.38 4.40 0.37
N CYS A 58 -12.08 5.51 0.61
CA CYS A 58 -13.06 6.05 -0.32
C CYS A 58 -12.42 6.44 -1.66
N ARG A 59 -11.27 7.13 -1.64
CA ARG A 59 -10.54 7.45 -2.89
C ARG A 59 -10.18 6.20 -3.66
N MET A 60 -9.59 5.20 -3.02
CA MET A 60 -9.18 3.97 -3.70
C MET A 60 -10.39 3.21 -4.28
N SER A 61 -11.51 3.18 -3.56
CA SER A 61 -12.74 2.54 -4.03
C SER A 61 -13.31 3.21 -5.28
N ILE A 62 -13.35 4.55 -5.30
CA ILE A 62 -13.81 5.32 -6.47
C ILE A 62 -12.83 5.14 -7.64
N ARG A 63 -11.53 5.25 -7.38
CA ARG A 63 -10.47 5.20 -8.41
C ARG A 63 -10.28 3.83 -9.06
N ARG A 64 -10.75 2.75 -8.43
CA ARG A 64 -10.83 1.42 -9.06
C ARG A 64 -11.84 1.37 -10.21
N LEU A 65 -12.86 2.24 -10.19
CA LEU A 65 -14.00 2.18 -11.11
C LEU A 65 -14.08 3.39 -12.05
N THR A 66 -13.37 4.47 -11.75
CA THR A 66 -13.46 5.71 -12.53
C THR A 66 -12.10 6.23 -12.98
N THR A 67 -12.02 6.64 -14.25
CA THR A 67 -10.85 7.30 -14.83
C THR A 67 -10.73 8.74 -14.38
N THR A 68 -9.57 9.38 -14.58
CA THR A 68 -9.36 10.79 -14.19
C THR A 68 -10.34 11.72 -14.89
N GLN A 69 -10.58 11.51 -16.19
CA GLN A 69 -11.53 12.30 -16.96
C GLN A 69 -12.97 12.16 -16.41
N GLN A 70 -13.40 10.95 -16.06
CA GLN A 70 -14.71 10.73 -15.46
C GLN A 70 -14.86 11.48 -14.13
N VAL A 71 -13.82 11.44 -13.27
CA VAL A 71 -13.83 12.20 -12.00
C VAL A 71 -13.93 13.71 -12.24
N GLU A 72 -13.27 14.24 -13.28
CA GLU A 72 -13.33 15.67 -13.60
C GLU A 72 -14.72 16.15 -14.03
N THR A 73 -15.55 15.26 -14.59
CA THR A 73 -16.93 15.57 -14.98
C THR A 73 -17.94 15.53 -13.83
N LEU A 74 -17.56 15.02 -12.65
CA LEU A 74 -18.48 14.90 -11.52
C LEU A 74 -18.88 16.26 -10.95
N ALA A 75 -20.16 16.44 -10.65
CA ALA A 75 -20.70 17.62 -9.97
C ALA A 75 -20.39 17.61 -8.46
N ILE A 76 -19.10 17.60 -8.11
CA ILE A 76 -18.58 17.62 -6.74
C ILE A 76 -17.67 18.85 -6.51
N PRO A 77 -17.51 19.30 -5.25
CA PRO A 77 -16.59 20.39 -4.92
C PRO A 77 -15.15 20.16 -5.40
N THR A 78 -14.48 21.24 -5.82
CA THR A 78 -13.10 21.22 -6.34
C THR A 78 -12.09 20.51 -5.42
N PRO A 79 -12.08 20.74 -4.09
CA PRO A 79 -11.12 20.04 -3.21
C PRO A 79 -11.27 18.52 -3.22
N LEU A 80 -12.50 18.01 -3.37
CA LEU A 80 -12.74 16.57 -3.49
C LEU A 80 -12.28 16.05 -4.85
N ARG A 81 -12.51 16.81 -5.92
CA ARG A 81 -12.02 16.46 -7.26
C ARG A 81 -10.49 16.42 -7.29
N ASP A 82 -9.81 17.38 -6.68
CA ASP A 82 -8.35 17.43 -6.60
C ASP A 82 -7.80 16.25 -5.79
N TYR A 83 -8.41 15.98 -4.63
CA TYR A 83 -8.07 14.82 -3.81
C TYR A 83 -8.22 13.49 -4.56
N LEU A 84 -9.32 13.31 -5.30
CA LEU A 84 -9.58 12.10 -6.10
C LEU A 84 -8.67 12.00 -7.34
N THR A 85 -8.24 13.13 -7.90
CA THR A 85 -7.34 13.17 -9.08
C THR A 85 -5.86 13.25 -8.71
N TYR A 86 -5.52 13.08 -7.42
CA TYR A 86 -4.15 13.11 -6.90
C TYR A 86 -3.42 14.44 -7.17
N LYS A 87 -4.17 15.54 -7.30
CA LYS A 87 -3.59 16.89 -7.33
C LYS A 87 -3.16 17.25 -5.92
N ILE A 88 -1.91 17.71 -5.78
CA ILE A 88 -1.33 18.14 -4.51
C ILE A 88 -2.09 19.40 -4.08
N ILE A 89 -2.62 19.42 -2.86
CA ILE A 89 -3.21 20.60 -2.21
C ILE A 89 -2.08 21.40 -1.57
#